data_AF-A0CJ70-F1
#
_entry.id   AF-A0CJ70-F1
#
_cell.length_a   1.000
_cell.length_b   1.000
_cell.length_c   1.000
_cell.angle_alpha   90.00
_cell.angle_beta   90.00
_cell.angle_gamma   90.00
#
_symmetry.space_group_name_H-M   'P 1'
#
loop_
_entity.id
_entity.type
_entity.pdbx_description
1 polymer ?
#
loop_
_entity_poly.entity_id
_entity_poly.type
_entity_poly.pdbx_seq_one_letter_code
_entity_poly.pdbx_strand_id
1 'polypeptide(L)'
;MNQNNLNAIMIAQFVMGINCLEYKPQEIFENNQFFFCGDGIITQDEECDDGNRINSDGCSNQCKIEENWNCIDSLSFLSQCFPMAKIQIELLNSTFNIQYVKLSYTNKVKLNQQDINFLDFNLNSININPTYYNISIFSVIEIVSNETRNIDYELKIKINQQLSQNPILEVKVDLILLDENDLLVPASSQQIELNAPLVLNQAQVDASHNLQQIGYSLILTLGGFAIFSFLLGSLTQFIEIVDLLQFYAYLKFINVEYPENLYIYFQSNQFCNLQELKIILKIIQELIQFNYQINADLITNIYSQLIQVILYFLSLVLLKIYLKFCLKFCFTTYFIYFIRKQKSKTFERLAIKLYQFNQYIQNYQNFDNLEFIINCYYANAWDLSFKVLLYLTFNQQSGIRNFFSQIVCSIYFILGIFIVVRNFRSQNTKIDIKELRDQQHQLIIVLKKFTFVLILIAMQDCSIAQSIMLSFSTCMYIGFIMIIKFTNTKLELMNILSVEIPVILFTLINLSFCKDFNNHFTHDQIIRIGFLQIGCLILGLLGPLINCVYHFYNKFKLFYNIIKPKKSEKIRAVRNILFEVTD
;
A
#
# COMPACT_ATOMS: atom_id res chain seq x y z
N MET A 1 -77.36 21.72 80.52
CA MET A 1 -77.45 20.27 80.21
C MET A 1 -76.37 19.93 79.19
N ASN A 2 -75.89 18.69 79.16
CA ASN A 2 -74.78 18.20 78.31
C ASN A 2 -75.14 18.30 76.80
N GLN A 3 -74.26 18.12 75.79
CA GLN A 3 -73.09 17.23 75.70
C GLN A 3 -72.18 17.52 74.47
N ASN A 4 -70.85 17.42 74.64
CA ASN A 4 -69.74 16.90 73.77
C ASN A 4 -70.07 16.42 72.33
N ASN A 5 -69.22 16.45 71.26
CA ASN A 5 -67.81 16.81 70.93
C ASN A 5 -67.80 17.33 69.45
N LEU A 6 -67.00 18.28 68.93
CA LEU A 6 -65.54 18.56 68.91
C LEU A 6 -64.70 17.77 67.88
N ASN A 7 -64.45 18.41 66.71
CA ASN A 7 -63.20 18.52 65.90
C ASN A 7 -63.59 19.07 64.50
N ALA A 8 -63.35 20.34 64.11
CA ALA A 8 -62.07 21.03 63.88
C ALA A 8 -61.23 20.32 62.79
N ILE A 9 -60.71 20.97 61.72
CA ILE A 9 -60.23 22.35 61.57
C ILE A 9 -60.56 22.91 60.16
N MET A 10 -60.88 24.21 60.05
CA MET A 10 -60.92 24.96 58.80
C MET A 10 -60.21 26.31 58.98
N ILE A 11 -59.21 26.57 58.13
CA ILE A 11 -58.71 27.86 57.61
C ILE A 11 -58.57 29.06 58.59
N ALA A 12 -57.32 29.51 58.83
CA ALA A 12 -56.88 30.88 58.48
C ALA A 12 -55.39 31.18 58.83
N GLN A 13 -54.57 31.33 57.78
CA GLN A 13 -53.62 32.44 57.53
C GLN A 13 -52.38 32.76 58.40
N PHE A 14 -51.28 32.98 57.66
CA PHE A 14 -50.19 33.96 57.87
C PHE A 14 -49.02 33.67 58.84
N VAL A 15 -48.13 32.76 58.41
CA VAL A 15 -46.65 32.96 58.35
C VAL A 15 -46.15 32.14 57.13
N MET A 16 -45.27 32.59 56.22
CA MET A 16 -44.58 33.89 56.04
C MET A 16 -44.86 34.50 54.64
N GLY A 17 -43.86 34.74 53.76
CA GLY A 17 -44.09 35.16 52.37
C GLY A 17 -43.03 34.68 51.36
N ILE A 18 -43.49 34.37 50.14
CA ILE A 18 -42.87 34.59 48.81
C ILE A 18 -44.01 34.40 47.78
N ASN A 19 -44.07 35.31 46.80
CA ASN A 19 -44.97 35.39 45.63
C ASN A 19 -46.00 34.27 45.40
N CYS A 20 -47.29 34.64 45.46
CA CYS A 20 -48.34 33.88 44.76
C CYS A 20 -48.13 34.02 43.24
N LEU A 21 -47.74 32.93 42.57
CA LEU A 21 -48.03 32.75 41.15
C LEU A 21 -49.43 32.16 41.02
N GLU A 22 -50.25 32.72 40.13
CA GLU A 22 -51.53 32.12 39.76
C GLU A 22 -51.27 30.75 39.14
N TYR A 23 -51.76 29.68 39.78
CA TYR A 23 -51.78 28.36 39.17
C TYR A 23 -53.13 28.15 38.49
N LYS A 24 -53.11 27.80 37.19
CA LYS A 24 -54.32 27.45 36.43
C LYS A 24 -54.55 25.94 36.57
N PRO A 25 -55.80 25.49 36.80
CA PRO A 25 -56.06 24.08 36.97
C PRO A 25 -56.04 23.35 35.62
N GLN A 26 -55.13 22.37 35.51
CA GLN A 26 -55.40 21.09 34.83
C GLN A 26 -55.57 20.03 35.94
N GLU A 27 -56.39 20.35 36.94
CA GLU A 27 -56.58 19.54 38.15
C GLU A 27 -57.78 18.61 37.94
N ILE A 28 -57.52 17.32 37.76
CA ILE A 28 -58.56 16.29 37.66
C ILE A 28 -58.83 15.77 39.08
N PHE A 29 -60.06 15.98 39.56
CA PHE A 29 -60.46 15.61 40.91
C PHE A 29 -61.22 14.28 40.91
N GLU A 30 -60.50 13.16 41.07
CA GLU A 30 -61.11 11.85 41.34
C GLU A 30 -60.73 11.35 42.74
N ASN A 31 -61.69 10.76 43.45
CA ASN A 31 -61.51 10.07 44.74
C ASN A 31 -60.70 10.81 45.82
N ASN A 32 -60.86 12.15 45.95
CA ASN A 32 -60.15 12.99 46.92
C ASN A 32 -58.62 13.04 46.75
N GLN A 33 -58.10 12.68 45.58
CA GLN A 33 -56.67 12.73 45.27
C GLN A 33 -56.40 13.81 44.21
N PHE A 34 -55.28 14.51 44.35
CA PHE A 34 -54.88 15.64 43.52
C PHE A 34 -53.85 15.10 42.53
N PHE A 35 -54.17 15.10 41.23
CA PHE A 35 -53.27 14.63 40.17
C PHE A 35 -52.77 15.80 39.34
N PHE A 36 -51.47 15.84 39.09
CA PHE A 36 -50.84 16.84 38.22
C PHE A 36 -49.55 16.28 37.61
N CYS A 37 -49.35 16.55 36.32
CA CYS A 37 -48.13 16.15 35.62
C CYS A 37 -46.84 16.50 36.39
N GLY A 38 -46.03 15.47 36.62
CA GLY A 38 -44.81 15.49 37.40
C GLY A 38 -45.00 15.09 38.87
N ASP A 39 -46.08 14.37 39.19
CA ASP A 39 -46.32 13.79 40.52
C ASP A 39 -45.92 12.30 40.62
N GLY A 40 -45.59 11.69 39.47
CA GLY A 40 -45.18 10.30 39.34
C GLY A 40 -46.35 9.31 39.32
N ILE A 41 -47.56 9.76 39.00
CA ILE A 41 -48.77 8.92 38.93
C ILE A 41 -49.55 9.18 37.64
N ILE A 42 -49.28 8.38 36.60
CA ILE A 42 -49.98 8.45 35.30
C ILE A 42 -51.50 8.36 35.47
N THR A 43 -52.21 9.40 35.01
CA THR A 43 -53.67 9.44 34.90
C THR A 43 -54.18 9.12 33.49
N GLN A 44 -55.52 9.10 33.30
CA GLN A 44 -56.13 8.76 31.99
C GLN A 44 -55.82 9.77 30.87
N ASP A 45 -55.39 10.99 31.20
CA ASP A 45 -55.10 12.07 30.25
C ASP A 45 -53.58 12.24 29.98
N GLU A 46 -52.74 11.36 30.54
CA GLU A 46 -51.27 11.43 30.48
C GLU A 46 -50.68 10.23 29.72
N GLU A 47 -49.65 10.48 28.92
CA GLU A 47 -48.92 9.45 28.15
C GLU A 47 -47.69 8.93 28.91
N CYS A 48 -47.22 9.70 29.91
CA CYS A 48 -46.12 9.37 30.82
C CYS A 48 -46.16 10.29 32.05
N ASP A 49 -45.55 9.90 33.16
CA ASP A 49 -45.15 10.81 34.25
C ASP A 49 -43.86 10.28 34.90
N ASP A 50 -42.74 10.98 34.70
CA ASP A 50 -41.42 10.59 35.24
C ASP A 50 -41.08 11.24 36.60
N GLY A 51 -42.10 11.80 37.27
CA GLY A 51 -42.00 12.44 38.58
C GLY A 51 -41.46 13.88 38.53
N ASN A 52 -41.46 14.50 37.35
CA ASN A 52 -40.85 15.80 37.14
C ASN A 52 -41.52 16.61 35.99
N ARG A 53 -41.04 17.82 35.70
CA ARG A 53 -41.61 18.74 34.67
C ARG A 53 -40.53 19.44 33.84
N ILE A 54 -39.37 18.82 33.75
CA ILE A 54 -38.31 19.19 32.82
C ILE A 54 -38.76 18.72 31.42
N ASN A 55 -38.06 19.16 30.38
CA ASN A 55 -38.23 18.65 29.03
C ASN A 55 -36.86 18.12 28.58
N SER A 56 -36.83 17.23 27.58
CA SER A 56 -35.64 16.56 27.03
C SER A 56 -35.06 15.40 27.87
N ASP A 57 -35.83 14.87 28.81
CA ASP A 57 -35.64 13.61 29.55
C ASP A 57 -36.64 12.51 29.13
N GLY A 58 -37.54 12.82 28.19
CA GLY A 58 -38.44 11.86 27.55
C GLY A 58 -39.91 11.96 27.96
N CYS A 59 -40.21 12.62 29.08
CA CYS A 59 -41.56 13.00 29.46
C CYS A 59 -41.67 14.52 29.56
N SER A 60 -42.42 15.14 28.65
CA SER A 60 -42.53 16.59 28.61
C SER A 60 -43.31 17.17 29.80
N ASN A 61 -43.17 18.47 30.04
CA ASN A 61 -43.89 19.22 31.09
C ASN A 61 -45.43 19.30 30.94
N GLN A 62 -45.99 18.59 29.96
CA GLN A 62 -47.40 18.33 29.68
C GLN A 62 -47.76 16.83 29.80
N CYS A 63 -46.85 16.00 30.31
CA CYS A 63 -46.98 14.55 30.49
C CYS A 63 -47.34 13.82 29.19
N LYS A 64 -46.62 14.21 28.15
CA LYS A 64 -46.59 13.60 26.83
C LYS A 64 -45.23 13.04 26.53
N ILE A 65 -45.18 11.89 25.88
CA ILE A 65 -43.92 11.26 25.48
C ILE A 65 -43.25 12.15 24.44
N GLU A 66 -41.98 12.49 24.67
CA GLU A 66 -41.24 13.37 23.79
C GLU A 66 -40.84 12.67 22.48
N GLU A 67 -40.68 13.42 21.40
CA GLU A 67 -40.29 12.85 20.12
C GLU A 67 -39.00 12.04 20.27
N ASN A 68 -39.02 10.79 19.78
CA ASN A 68 -37.90 9.84 19.81
C ASN A 68 -37.57 9.29 21.20
N TRP A 69 -38.49 9.38 22.15
CA TRP A 69 -38.45 8.65 23.41
C TRP A 69 -39.55 7.60 23.46
N ASN A 70 -39.33 6.58 24.30
CA ASN A 70 -40.33 5.58 24.61
C ASN A 70 -40.27 5.31 26.11
N CYS A 71 -41.43 5.31 26.77
CA CYS A 71 -41.55 5.28 28.22
C CYS A 71 -42.23 3.99 28.67
N ILE A 72 -41.72 3.38 29.73
CA ILE A 72 -42.29 2.17 30.34
C ILE A 72 -42.86 2.53 31.71
N ASP A 73 -44.09 2.13 31.97
CA ASP A 73 -44.72 2.29 33.27
C ASP A 73 -44.11 1.29 34.25
N SER A 74 -43.39 1.80 35.26
CA SER A 74 -42.89 0.96 36.34
C SER A 74 -44.04 0.49 37.23
N LEU A 75 -43.80 -0.55 38.05
CA LEU A 75 -44.78 -1.10 39.01
C LEU A 75 -45.25 -0.11 40.10
N SER A 76 -44.82 1.15 40.03
CA SER A 76 -44.98 2.23 41.00
C SER A 76 -45.61 3.50 40.40
N PHE A 77 -46.32 3.40 39.27
CA PHE A 77 -46.98 4.51 38.54
C PHE A 77 -46.07 5.57 37.91
N LEU A 78 -44.77 5.55 38.24
CA LEU A 78 -43.72 6.35 37.61
C LEU A 78 -43.30 5.76 36.26
N SER A 79 -43.27 6.57 35.20
CA SER A 79 -42.68 6.24 33.90
C SER A 79 -41.15 6.24 33.95
N GLN A 80 -40.53 5.33 33.21
CA GLN A 80 -39.10 5.35 32.89
C GLN A 80 -38.93 5.54 31.40
N CYS A 81 -38.40 6.69 30.98
CA CYS A 81 -38.25 7.05 29.58
C CYS A 81 -36.83 6.76 29.06
N PHE A 82 -36.76 6.19 27.85
CA PHE A 82 -35.52 5.83 27.18
C PHE A 82 -35.50 6.38 25.74
N PRO A 83 -34.34 6.82 25.23
CA PRO A 83 -34.23 7.27 23.85
C PRO A 83 -34.42 6.09 22.89
N MET A 84 -35.29 6.26 21.89
CA MET A 84 -35.58 5.22 20.90
C MET A 84 -34.35 4.94 20.04
N ALA A 85 -34.09 3.66 19.80
CA ALA A 85 -33.08 3.25 18.82
C ALA A 85 -33.50 3.72 17.41
N LYS A 86 -32.58 4.36 16.69
CA LYS A 86 -32.78 4.80 15.30
C LYS A 86 -31.72 4.20 14.40
N ILE A 87 -32.08 3.95 13.14
CA ILE A 87 -31.09 3.69 12.09
C ILE A 87 -30.15 4.90 11.97
N GLN A 88 -28.86 4.61 11.82
CA GLN A 88 -27.83 5.57 11.48
C GLN A 88 -27.02 5.02 10.29
N ILE A 89 -26.90 5.85 9.25
CA ILE A 89 -26.21 5.54 8.00
C ILE A 89 -25.05 6.50 7.76
N GLU A 90 -23.90 5.98 7.36
CA GLU A 90 -22.68 6.76 7.12
C GLU A 90 -21.93 6.26 5.87
N LEU A 91 -21.46 7.17 5.01
CA LEU A 91 -20.62 6.83 3.86
C LEU A 91 -19.18 6.63 4.33
N LEU A 92 -18.70 5.38 4.33
CA LEU A 92 -17.35 5.03 4.82
C LEU A 92 -16.26 5.42 3.81
N ASN A 93 -16.40 4.96 2.57
CA ASN A 93 -15.38 5.11 1.52
C ASN A 93 -15.96 4.83 0.13
N SER A 94 -15.32 5.37 -0.91
CA SER A 94 -15.64 5.08 -2.32
C SER A 94 -14.38 4.86 -3.15
N THR A 95 -14.35 3.78 -3.94
CA THR A 95 -13.26 3.42 -4.85
C THR A 95 -13.82 3.17 -6.25
N PHE A 96 -13.62 4.12 -7.17
CA PHE A 96 -14.06 4.08 -8.58
C PHE A 96 -15.57 3.82 -8.76
N ASN A 97 -15.94 2.54 -8.87
CA ASN A 97 -17.31 2.06 -9.08
C ASN A 97 -17.93 1.41 -7.83
N ILE A 98 -17.20 1.27 -6.72
CA ILE A 98 -17.67 0.67 -5.46
C ILE A 98 -17.73 1.73 -4.38
N GLN A 99 -18.77 1.68 -3.56
CA GLN A 99 -18.97 2.53 -2.38
C GLN A 99 -19.36 1.66 -1.19
N TYR A 100 -18.91 2.06 -0.01
CA TYR A 100 -19.15 1.37 1.25
C TYR A 100 -19.95 2.30 2.16
N VAL A 101 -21.13 1.84 2.56
CA VAL A 101 -22.03 2.56 3.47
C VAL A 101 -22.19 1.71 4.72
N LYS A 102 -21.90 2.29 5.89
CA LYS A 102 -22.20 1.69 7.17
C LYS A 102 -23.68 1.89 7.48
N LEU A 103 -24.33 0.84 7.96
CA LEU A 103 -25.61 0.88 8.64
C LEU A 103 -25.44 0.38 10.07
N SER A 104 -25.99 1.13 11.01
CA SER A 104 -25.93 0.88 12.45
C SER A 104 -27.18 1.41 13.13
N TYR A 105 -27.33 1.19 14.44
CA TYR A 105 -28.35 1.83 15.26
C TYR A 105 -27.72 2.66 16.38
N THR A 106 -28.43 3.69 16.85
CA THR A 106 -27.97 4.58 17.93
C THR A 106 -27.79 3.84 19.27
N ASN A 107 -28.67 2.88 19.57
CA ASN A 107 -28.68 2.05 20.78
C ASN A 107 -28.66 0.55 20.39
N LYS A 108 -28.43 -0.35 21.36
CA LYS A 108 -28.42 -1.80 21.05
C LYS A 108 -29.81 -2.30 20.70
N VAL A 109 -29.87 -3.25 19.76
CA VAL A 109 -31.10 -3.89 19.31
C VAL A 109 -30.96 -5.41 19.18
N LYS A 110 -32.09 -6.12 19.19
CA LYS A 110 -32.25 -7.55 18.92
C LYS A 110 -33.46 -7.82 18.00
N LEU A 111 -33.48 -8.97 17.35
CA LEU A 111 -34.63 -9.42 16.56
C LEU A 111 -35.79 -9.84 17.47
N ASN A 112 -37.03 -9.50 17.11
CA ASN A 112 -38.21 -10.16 17.70
C ASN A 112 -38.26 -11.63 17.26
N GLN A 113 -38.80 -12.53 18.10
CA GLN A 113 -38.78 -13.98 17.92
C GLN A 113 -39.51 -14.50 16.66
N GLN A 114 -40.23 -13.63 15.95
CA GLN A 114 -40.95 -13.95 14.72
C GLN A 114 -40.10 -13.75 13.45
N ASP A 115 -39.04 -12.94 13.52
CA ASP A 115 -38.17 -12.63 12.39
C ASP A 115 -36.89 -13.50 12.44
N ILE A 116 -36.69 -14.35 11.42
CA ILE A 116 -35.63 -15.37 11.44
C ILE A 116 -34.29 -14.86 10.87
N ASN A 117 -34.32 -13.95 9.88
CA ASN A 117 -33.11 -13.32 9.33
C ASN A 117 -33.27 -11.81 9.21
N PHE A 118 -32.25 -11.05 9.60
CA PHE A 118 -32.19 -9.62 9.32
C PHE A 118 -31.97 -9.34 7.82
N LEU A 119 -31.23 -10.19 7.11
CA LEU A 119 -30.92 -10.02 5.68
C LEU A 119 -32.13 -10.06 4.73
N ASP A 120 -33.32 -10.39 5.26
CA ASP A 120 -34.58 -10.35 4.51
C ASP A 120 -35.23 -8.94 4.52
N PHE A 121 -34.58 -7.90 5.09
CA PHE A 121 -35.04 -6.51 4.90
C PHE A 121 -35.02 -6.11 3.42
N ASN A 122 -36.08 -5.45 2.94
CA ASN A 122 -36.22 -5.05 1.54
C ASN A 122 -35.10 -4.07 1.12
N LEU A 123 -34.13 -4.55 0.33
CA LEU A 123 -33.02 -3.74 -0.18
C LEU A 123 -33.48 -2.63 -1.16
N ASN A 124 -33.80 -1.48 -0.57
CA ASN A 124 -33.13 -0.21 -0.83
C ASN A 124 -32.93 0.19 -2.30
N SER A 125 -33.90 0.92 -2.85
CA SER A 125 -33.76 1.55 -4.15
C SER A 125 -32.76 2.71 -4.11
N ILE A 126 -31.74 2.65 -4.96
CA ILE A 126 -31.04 3.87 -5.41
C ILE A 126 -31.93 4.58 -6.44
N ASN A 127 -31.91 5.91 -6.47
CA ASN A 127 -32.64 6.76 -7.44
C ASN A 127 -32.17 6.66 -8.93
N ILE A 128 -31.64 5.49 -9.34
CA ILE A 128 -31.16 5.18 -10.68
C ILE A 128 -31.71 3.82 -11.14
N ASN A 129 -31.53 3.47 -12.42
CA ASN A 129 -32.01 2.20 -12.96
C ASN A 129 -31.39 0.99 -12.19
N PRO A 130 -32.20 0.02 -11.69
CA PRO A 130 -31.70 -1.16 -10.99
C PRO A 130 -30.67 -2.00 -11.74
N THR A 131 -30.65 -1.94 -13.07
CA THR A 131 -29.62 -2.64 -13.88
C THR A 131 -28.23 -2.00 -13.78
N TYR A 132 -28.12 -0.77 -13.29
CA TYR A 132 -26.85 -0.03 -13.23
C TYR A 132 -26.07 -0.28 -11.94
N TYR A 133 -26.67 -0.92 -10.92
CA TYR A 133 -26.01 -1.17 -9.65
C TYR A 133 -26.25 -2.58 -9.11
N ASN A 134 -25.42 -2.97 -8.14
CA ASN A 134 -25.60 -4.16 -7.33
C ASN A 134 -25.24 -3.81 -5.88
N ILE A 135 -26.08 -4.20 -4.91
CA ILE A 135 -25.83 -4.00 -3.48
C ILE A 135 -25.55 -5.36 -2.85
N SER A 136 -24.45 -5.45 -2.10
CA SER A 136 -24.10 -6.60 -1.29
C SER A 136 -23.95 -6.16 0.16
N ILE A 137 -24.61 -6.86 1.08
CA ILE A 137 -24.58 -6.57 2.52
C ILE A 137 -23.61 -7.55 3.19
N PHE A 138 -22.77 -7.06 4.09
CA PHE A 138 -21.94 -7.86 4.97
C PHE A 138 -22.22 -7.48 6.44
N SER A 139 -22.51 -8.47 7.29
CA SER A 139 -22.58 -8.27 8.73
C SER A 139 -21.17 -8.18 9.31
N VAL A 140 -20.83 -7.06 9.97
CA VAL A 140 -19.63 -6.95 10.82
C VAL A 140 -19.97 -7.42 12.23
N ILE A 141 -21.14 -7.01 12.74
CA ILE A 141 -21.77 -7.57 13.93
C ILE A 141 -23.21 -7.92 13.58
N GLU A 142 -23.50 -9.23 13.56
CA GLU A 142 -24.83 -9.75 13.25
C GLU A 142 -25.79 -9.60 14.44
N ILE A 143 -27.01 -9.13 14.13
CA ILE A 143 -28.12 -9.05 15.08
C ILE A 143 -28.69 -10.45 15.36
N VAL A 144 -29.05 -10.72 16.61
CA VAL A 144 -29.57 -12.02 17.06
C VAL A 144 -30.84 -11.76 17.87
N SER A 145 -31.73 -12.74 17.99
CA SER A 145 -32.94 -12.65 18.81
C SER A 145 -32.68 -12.82 20.32
N ASN A 146 -31.56 -13.44 20.71
CA ASN A 146 -31.29 -13.84 22.09
C ASN A 146 -30.66 -12.74 22.97
N GLU A 147 -29.96 -11.77 22.37
CA GLU A 147 -29.24 -10.72 23.10
C GLU A 147 -29.16 -9.43 22.27
N THR A 148 -29.20 -8.28 22.95
CA THR A 148 -29.08 -6.96 22.30
C THR A 148 -27.63 -6.62 22.00
N ARG A 149 -27.37 -6.17 20.77
CA ARG A 149 -26.03 -5.80 20.30
C ARG A 149 -26.02 -4.45 19.61
N ASN A 150 -24.85 -3.80 19.60
CA ASN A 150 -24.58 -2.76 18.61
C ASN A 150 -24.50 -3.45 17.25
N ILE A 151 -25.45 -3.17 16.35
CA ILE A 151 -25.44 -3.79 15.02
C ILE A 151 -24.59 -2.94 14.08
N ASP A 152 -23.73 -3.59 13.32
CA ASP A 152 -22.84 -2.95 12.35
C ASP A 152 -22.89 -3.77 11.05
N TYR A 153 -23.46 -3.18 10.00
CA TYR A 153 -23.58 -3.74 8.66
C TYR A 153 -22.85 -2.87 7.63
N GLU A 154 -22.15 -3.50 6.71
CA GLU A 154 -21.46 -2.84 5.59
C GLU A 154 -22.24 -3.11 4.29
N LEU A 155 -22.87 -2.07 3.74
CA LEU A 155 -23.48 -2.10 2.41
C LEU A 155 -22.43 -1.72 1.38
N LYS A 156 -21.98 -2.71 0.61
CA LYS A 156 -21.11 -2.54 -0.54
C LYS A 156 -21.93 -2.38 -1.81
N ILE A 157 -21.95 -1.16 -2.33
CA ILE A 157 -22.74 -0.72 -3.47
C ILE A 157 -21.81 -0.60 -4.68
N LYS A 158 -22.03 -1.38 -5.73
CA LYS A 158 -21.28 -1.29 -6.98
C LYS A 158 -22.14 -0.68 -8.08
N ILE A 159 -21.75 0.46 -8.63
CA ILE A 159 -22.44 1.15 -9.72
C ILE A 159 -21.61 1.02 -11.00
N ASN A 160 -22.13 0.29 -11.99
CA ASN A 160 -21.39 -0.12 -13.20
C ASN A 160 -21.49 0.90 -14.36
N GLN A 161 -22.12 2.06 -14.15
CA GLN A 161 -22.33 3.07 -15.19
C GLN A 161 -21.98 4.47 -14.68
N GLN A 162 -21.35 5.28 -15.53
CA GLN A 162 -21.08 6.69 -15.26
C GLN A 162 -22.39 7.47 -15.08
N LEU A 163 -22.47 8.26 -14.00
CA LEU A 163 -23.59 9.15 -13.71
C LEU A 163 -23.17 10.62 -13.82
N SER A 164 -24.12 11.48 -14.15
CA SER A 164 -23.94 12.94 -14.23
C SER A 164 -24.24 13.66 -12.90
N GLN A 165 -24.84 12.95 -11.95
CA GLN A 165 -25.26 13.45 -10.64
C GLN A 165 -25.04 12.36 -9.60
N ASN A 166 -24.89 12.78 -8.34
CA ASN A 166 -24.76 11.89 -7.19
C ASN A 166 -26.05 11.07 -6.98
N PRO A 167 -25.97 9.73 -6.93
CA PRO A 167 -27.13 8.91 -6.61
C PRO A 167 -27.54 9.06 -5.14
N ILE A 168 -28.83 8.92 -4.84
CA ILE A 168 -29.35 8.86 -3.46
C ILE A 168 -29.72 7.41 -3.18
N LEU A 169 -29.14 6.86 -2.12
CA LEU A 169 -29.53 5.58 -1.54
C LEU A 169 -30.61 5.83 -0.49
N GLU A 170 -31.79 5.26 -0.69
CA GLU A 170 -32.80 5.15 0.37
C GLU A 170 -32.69 3.79 1.04
N VAL A 171 -32.53 3.76 2.36
CA VAL A 171 -32.53 2.54 3.15
C VAL A 171 -33.77 2.46 4.01
N LYS A 172 -34.45 1.30 3.97
CA LYS A 172 -35.64 1.00 4.79
C LYS A 172 -35.40 -0.28 5.57
N VAL A 173 -35.71 -0.26 6.86
CA VAL A 173 -35.73 -1.47 7.69
C VAL A 173 -37.16 -1.65 8.19
N ASP A 174 -37.88 -2.56 7.52
CA ASP A 174 -39.29 -2.87 7.79
C ASP A 174 -39.45 -4.01 8.83
N LEU A 175 -38.41 -4.28 9.62
CA LEU A 175 -38.35 -5.38 10.61
C LEU A 175 -38.82 -4.93 11.99
N ILE A 176 -39.35 -5.88 12.79
CA ILE A 176 -39.78 -5.61 14.16
C ILE A 176 -38.60 -5.88 15.10
N LEU A 177 -37.89 -4.80 15.47
CA LEU A 177 -36.76 -4.88 16.39
C LEU A 177 -37.15 -4.51 17.82
N LEU A 178 -36.39 -5.03 18.78
CA LEU A 178 -36.50 -4.69 20.20
C LEU A 178 -35.20 -4.04 20.68
N ASP A 179 -35.29 -3.05 21.56
CA ASP A 179 -34.12 -2.39 22.17
C ASP A 179 -33.61 -3.12 23.45
N GLU A 180 -32.72 -2.46 24.20
CA GLU A 180 -32.16 -2.97 25.47
C GLU A 180 -33.20 -3.15 26.60
N ASN A 181 -34.36 -2.51 26.48
CA ASN A 181 -35.44 -2.49 27.45
C ASN A 181 -36.66 -3.31 26.98
N ASP A 182 -36.50 -4.14 25.94
CA ASP A 182 -37.58 -4.89 25.28
C ASP A 182 -38.68 -4.01 24.64
N LEU A 183 -38.37 -2.74 24.33
CA LEU A 183 -39.27 -1.82 23.65
C LEU A 183 -39.24 -2.01 22.14
N LEU A 184 -40.41 -1.90 21.51
CA LEU A 184 -40.56 -1.94 20.06
C LEU A 184 -39.87 -0.73 19.40
N VAL A 185 -38.93 -1.03 18.51
CA VAL A 185 -38.29 -0.05 17.64
C VAL A 185 -39.07 0.02 16.32
N PRO A 186 -39.63 1.18 15.93
CA PRO A 186 -40.45 1.30 14.75
C PRO A 186 -39.64 1.15 13.46
N ALA A 187 -40.30 0.63 12.42
CA ALA A 187 -39.78 0.65 11.06
C ALA A 187 -39.42 2.09 10.66
N SER A 188 -38.20 2.27 10.14
CA SER A 188 -37.67 3.59 9.82
C SER A 188 -36.90 3.57 8.50
N SER A 189 -36.80 4.75 7.89
CA SER A 189 -36.01 4.96 6.67
C SER A 189 -35.06 6.12 6.82
N GLN A 190 -33.91 6.02 6.16
CA GLN A 190 -32.93 7.08 6.08
C GLN A 190 -32.33 7.11 4.67
N GLN A 191 -32.05 8.32 4.17
CA GLN A 191 -31.45 8.53 2.87
C GLN A 191 -30.02 9.05 3.03
N ILE A 192 -29.12 8.64 2.13
CA ILE A 192 -27.76 9.16 2.04
C ILE A 192 -27.38 9.43 0.59
N GLU A 193 -26.69 10.55 0.36
CA GLU A 193 -26.11 10.89 -0.94
C GLU A 193 -24.82 10.08 -1.15
N LEU A 194 -24.77 9.36 -2.26
CA LEU A 194 -23.60 8.60 -2.72
C LEU A 194 -22.80 9.44 -3.72
N ASN A 195 -21.52 9.15 -3.86
CA ASN A 195 -20.69 9.80 -4.88
C ASN A 195 -21.11 9.33 -6.29
N ALA A 196 -21.15 10.22 -7.28
CA ALA A 196 -21.21 9.81 -8.68
C ALA A 196 -19.97 8.95 -9.00
N PRO A 197 -20.14 7.70 -9.46
CA PRO A 197 -19.01 6.79 -9.65
C PRO A 197 -18.13 7.28 -10.81
N LEU A 198 -16.83 7.02 -10.70
CA LEU A 198 -15.84 7.36 -11.71
C LEU A 198 -15.50 6.09 -12.47
N VAL A 199 -16.22 5.81 -13.55
CA VAL A 199 -16.22 4.50 -14.24
C VAL A 199 -15.71 4.65 -15.67
N LEU A 200 -14.63 3.95 -16.01
CA LEU A 200 -14.20 3.82 -17.40
C LEU A 200 -15.26 3.10 -18.25
N ASN A 201 -15.46 3.56 -19.48
CA ASN A 201 -16.21 2.77 -20.47
C ASN A 201 -15.39 1.56 -20.93
N GLN A 202 -16.05 0.54 -21.49
CA GLN A 202 -15.37 -0.72 -21.87
C GLN A 202 -14.16 -0.49 -22.78
N ALA A 203 -14.25 0.42 -23.76
CA ALA A 203 -13.14 0.71 -24.67
C ALA A 203 -11.94 1.36 -23.95
N GLN A 204 -12.18 2.17 -22.91
CA GLN A 204 -11.13 2.72 -22.04
C GLN A 204 -10.53 1.66 -21.12
N VAL A 205 -11.32 0.71 -20.59
CA VAL A 205 -10.82 -0.44 -19.83
C VAL A 205 -9.92 -1.31 -20.72
N ASP A 206 -10.37 -1.67 -21.92
CA ASP A 206 -9.60 -2.46 -22.88
C ASP A 206 -8.31 -1.75 -23.29
N ALA A 207 -8.36 -0.44 -23.55
CA ALA A 207 -7.18 0.38 -23.83
C ALA A 207 -6.18 0.42 -22.65
N SER A 208 -6.69 0.48 -21.41
CA SER A 208 -5.87 0.48 -20.20
C SER A 208 -5.14 -0.85 -20.03
N HIS A 209 -5.82 -1.98 -20.22
CA HIS A 209 -5.21 -3.31 -20.20
C HIS A 209 -4.21 -3.52 -21.34
N ASN A 210 -4.47 -3.01 -22.55
CA ASN A 210 -3.51 -3.07 -23.65
C ASN A 210 -2.21 -2.30 -23.32
N LEU A 211 -2.32 -1.09 -22.76
CA LEU A 211 -1.15 -0.31 -22.34
C LEU A 211 -0.42 -0.95 -21.14
N GLN A 212 -1.16 -1.54 -20.20
CA GLN A 212 -0.62 -2.35 -19.10
C GLN A 212 0.22 -3.52 -19.64
N GLN A 213 -0.27 -4.27 -20.63
CA GLN A 213 0.47 -5.36 -21.27
C GLN A 213 1.73 -4.87 -22.00
N ILE A 214 1.68 -3.70 -22.66
CA ILE A 214 2.84 -3.09 -23.32
C ILE A 214 3.91 -2.70 -22.27
N GLY A 215 3.52 -1.99 -21.20
CA GLY A 215 4.44 -1.61 -20.11
C GLY A 215 5.06 -2.82 -19.43
N TYR A 216 4.25 -3.84 -19.12
CA TYR A 216 4.70 -5.11 -18.56
C TYR A 216 5.70 -5.83 -19.47
N SER A 217 5.45 -5.87 -20.79
CA SER A 217 6.36 -6.48 -21.77
C SER A 217 7.71 -5.74 -21.85
N LEU A 218 7.72 -4.42 -21.73
CA LEU A 218 8.95 -3.61 -21.66
C LEU A 218 9.74 -3.90 -20.37
N ILE A 219 9.06 -4.00 -19.22
CA ILE A 219 9.67 -4.35 -17.93
C ILE A 219 10.27 -5.77 -17.97
N LEU A 220 9.54 -6.76 -18.50
CA LEU A 220 10.03 -8.13 -18.66
C LEU A 220 11.23 -8.23 -19.60
N THR A 221 11.21 -7.52 -20.74
CA THR A 221 12.34 -7.56 -21.70
C THR A 221 13.58 -6.90 -21.12
N LEU A 222 13.45 -5.79 -20.39
CA LEU A 222 14.53 -5.19 -19.61
C LEU A 222 15.07 -6.17 -18.54
N GLY A 223 14.19 -6.79 -17.75
CA GLY A 223 14.58 -7.82 -16.77
C GLY A 223 15.33 -9.01 -17.39
N GLY A 224 14.90 -9.44 -18.58
CA GLY A 224 15.60 -10.44 -19.40
C GLY A 224 17.00 -9.98 -19.82
N PHE A 225 17.14 -8.73 -20.29
CA PHE A 225 18.45 -8.14 -20.57
C PHE A 225 19.35 -8.01 -19.33
N ALA A 226 18.78 -7.77 -18.14
CA ALA A 226 19.54 -7.74 -16.89
C ALA A 226 20.14 -9.13 -16.58
N ILE A 227 19.31 -10.18 -16.55
CA ILE A 227 19.74 -11.57 -16.33
C ILE A 227 20.81 -11.96 -17.35
N PHE A 228 20.58 -11.64 -18.63
CA PHE A 228 21.52 -11.96 -19.69
C PHE A 228 22.84 -11.18 -19.58
N SER A 229 22.80 -9.91 -19.17
CA SER A 229 24.00 -9.08 -18.91
C SER A 229 24.83 -9.65 -17.75
N PHE A 230 24.17 -10.10 -16.69
CA PHE A 230 24.81 -10.81 -15.57
C PHE A 230 25.51 -12.10 -16.05
N LEU A 231 24.83 -12.93 -16.84
CA LEU A 231 25.41 -14.16 -17.44
C LEU A 231 26.58 -13.88 -18.38
N LEU A 232 26.61 -12.73 -19.07
CA LEU A 232 27.74 -12.25 -19.88
C LEU A 232 28.79 -11.44 -19.09
N GLY A 233 28.73 -11.44 -17.75
CA GLY A 233 29.71 -10.79 -16.88
C GLY A 233 29.71 -9.25 -16.92
N SER A 234 28.65 -8.59 -17.41
CA SER A 234 28.45 -7.14 -17.19
C SER A 234 27.57 -6.89 -15.96
N LEU A 235 28.20 -6.92 -14.78
CA LEU A 235 27.54 -6.62 -13.51
C LEU A 235 26.97 -5.18 -13.47
N THR A 236 27.67 -4.21 -14.07
CA THR A 236 27.23 -2.80 -14.10
C THR A 236 25.88 -2.64 -14.81
N GLN A 237 25.75 -3.20 -16.01
CA GLN A 237 24.51 -3.16 -16.80
C GLN A 237 23.36 -3.90 -16.11
N PHE A 238 23.66 -4.99 -15.40
CA PHE A 238 22.67 -5.66 -14.55
C PHE A 238 22.15 -4.73 -13.44
N ILE A 239 23.05 -4.05 -12.70
CA ILE A 239 22.67 -3.11 -11.63
C ILE A 239 21.90 -1.91 -12.20
N GLU A 240 22.35 -1.31 -13.30
CA GLU A 240 21.68 -0.17 -13.97
C GLU A 240 20.23 -0.50 -14.36
N ILE A 241 19.98 -1.69 -14.92
CA ILE A 241 18.63 -2.12 -15.30
C ILE A 241 17.78 -2.40 -14.04
N VAL A 242 18.33 -3.08 -13.03
CA VAL A 242 17.60 -3.33 -11.78
C VAL A 242 17.23 -2.02 -11.08
N ASP A 243 18.12 -1.04 -11.05
CA ASP A 243 17.89 0.29 -10.49
C ASP A 243 16.76 1.06 -11.21
N LEU A 244 16.71 0.97 -12.54
CA LEU A 244 15.63 1.54 -13.35
C LEU A 244 14.27 0.89 -13.03
N LEU A 245 14.23 -0.44 -12.96
CA LEU A 245 13.01 -1.20 -12.68
C LEU A 245 12.50 -0.93 -11.25
N GLN A 246 13.40 -0.85 -10.27
CA GLN A 246 13.07 -0.43 -8.92
C GLN A 246 12.50 1.00 -8.91
N PHE A 247 13.14 1.96 -9.58
CA PHE A 247 12.66 3.36 -9.63
C PHE A 247 11.22 3.45 -10.15
N TYR A 248 10.90 2.75 -11.25
CA TYR A 248 9.54 2.67 -11.79
C TYR A 248 8.53 2.00 -10.84
N ALA A 249 8.97 0.99 -10.07
CA ALA A 249 8.12 0.32 -9.10
C ALA A 249 7.72 1.22 -7.92
N TYR A 250 8.54 2.22 -7.57
CA TYR A 250 8.23 3.18 -6.50
C TYR A 250 7.27 4.31 -6.91
N LEU A 251 7.08 4.56 -8.21
CA LEU A 251 6.19 5.63 -8.70
C LEU A 251 4.73 5.45 -8.26
N LYS A 252 4.27 4.20 -8.06
CA LYS A 252 2.90 3.89 -7.60
C LYS A 252 2.61 4.28 -6.15
N PHE A 253 3.63 4.63 -5.36
CA PHE A 253 3.49 4.99 -3.94
C PHE A 253 3.42 6.51 -3.70
N ILE A 254 3.36 7.33 -4.76
CA ILE A 254 3.05 8.75 -4.61
C ILE A 254 1.59 8.86 -4.15
N ASN A 255 1.34 9.63 -3.09
CA ASN A 255 0.03 9.75 -2.47
C ASN A 255 -0.88 10.69 -3.27
N VAL A 256 -1.48 10.17 -4.34
CA VAL A 256 -2.49 10.84 -5.14
C VAL A 256 -3.62 9.88 -5.52
N GLU A 257 -4.81 10.41 -5.75
CA GLU A 257 -5.99 9.63 -6.12
C GLU A 257 -5.94 9.28 -7.62
N TYR A 258 -5.11 8.28 -7.95
CA TYR A 258 -4.90 7.88 -9.33
C TYR A 258 -6.20 7.46 -10.04
N PRO A 259 -6.43 7.91 -11.29
CA PRO A 259 -7.59 7.47 -12.06
C PRO A 259 -7.52 5.98 -12.41
N GLU A 260 -8.69 5.36 -12.61
CA GLU A 260 -8.83 3.92 -12.80
C GLU A 260 -7.91 3.35 -13.88
N ASN A 261 -7.69 4.07 -14.99
CA ASN A 261 -6.82 3.63 -16.09
C ASN A 261 -5.34 3.53 -15.68
N LEU A 262 -4.84 4.50 -14.93
CA LEU A 262 -3.47 4.49 -14.42
C LEU A 262 -3.32 3.50 -13.25
N TYR A 263 -4.37 3.32 -12.44
CA TYR A 263 -4.41 2.25 -11.44
C TYR A 263 -4.31 0.86 -12.09
N ILE A 264 -5.09 0.59 -13.14
CA ILE A 264 -4.99 -0.64 -13.97
C ILE A 264 -3.56 -0.82 -14.51
N TYR A 265 -2.95 0.23 -15.05
CA TYR A 265 -1.57 0.18 -15.52
C TYR A 265 -0.57 -0.22 -14.41
N PHE A 266 -0.71 0.32 -13.20
CA PHE A 266 0.19 -0.03 -12.08
C PHE A 266 -0.02 -1.44 -11.51
N GLN A 267 -1.14 -2.11 -11.77
CA GLN A 267 -1.37 -3.49 -11.31
C GLN A 267 -0.33 -4.49 -11.86
N SER A 268 0.21 -4.28 -13.07
CA SER A 268 1.28 -5.16 -13.59
C SER A 268 2.66 -4.91 -12.96
N ASN A 269 2.85 -3.77 -12.28
CA ASN A 269 4.14 -3.37 -11.68
C ASN A 269 4.33 -3.97 -10.27
N GLN A 270 3.65 -5.08 -9.96
CA GLN A 270 3.87 -5.86 -8.73
C GLN A 270 5.12 -6.77 -8.83
N PHE A 271 5.54 -7.14 -10.04
CA PHE A 271 6.64 -8.07 -10.31
C PHE A 271 8.06 -7.60 -9.92
N CYS A 272 8.26 -6.31 -9.59
CA CYS A 272 9.57 -5.81 -9.15
C CYS A 272 9.85 -6.02 -7.65
N ASN A 273 8.92 -6.62 -6.89
CA ASN A 273 9.28 -7.31 -5.66
C ASN A 273 9.91 -8.66 -6.02
N LEU A 274 11.08 -8.97 -5.46
CA LEU A 274 11.78 -10.27 -5.62
C LEU A 274 11.02 -11.50 -5.06
N GLN A 275 9.74 -11.33 -4.70
CA GLN A 275 8.85 -12.35 -4.14
C GLN A 275 8.26 -13.30 -5.19
N GLU A 276 8.35 -12.98 -6.49
CA GLU A 276 7.75 -13.81 -7.56
C GLU A 276 8.75 -14.74 -8.28
N LEU A 277 9.95 -14.88 -7.71
CA LEU A 277 10.79 -16.10 -7.85
C LEU A 277 10.20 -17.32 -7.11
N LYS A 278 8.88 -17.29 -6.86
CA LYS A 278 8.03 -18.31 -6.23
C LYS A 278 8.08 -19.68 -6.87
N ILE A 279 8.50 -19.80 -8.13
CA ILE A 279 8.60 -21.11 -8.81
C ILE A 279 9.67 -22.00 -8.17
N ILE A 280 10.78 -21.42 -7.67
CA ILE A 280 11.80 -22.15 -6.91
C ILE A 280 11.45 -22.17 -5.42
N LEU A 281 10.81 -21.11 -4.90
CA LEU A 281 10.46 -20.99 -3.49
C LEU A 281 9.18 -21.73 -3.05
N LYS A 282 8.40 -22.30 -3.98
CA LYS A 282 7.10 -22.94 -3.68
C LYS A 282 7.21 -24.07 -2.65
N ILE A 283 8.35 -24.76 -2.63
CA ILE A 283 8.69 -25.86 -1.71
C ILE A 283 8.83 -25.36 -0.25
N ILE A 284 9.14 -24.08 -0.02
CA ILE A 284 9.28 -23.49 1.31
C ILE A 284 7.98 -22.78 1.74
N GLN A 285 7.17 -22.32 0.78
CA GLN A 285 6.03 -21.46 1.06
C GLN A 285 4.77 -22.20 1.58
N GLU A 286 4.75 -23.54 1.55
CA GLU A 286 3.71 -24.34 2.21
C GLU A 286 3.84 -24.37 3.75
N LEU A 287 4.94 -23.85 4.33
CA LEU A 287 5.16 -23.86 5.79
C LEU A 287 4.75 -22.58 6.53
N ILE A 288 4.51 -21.45 5.85
CA ILE A 288 4.18 -20.18 6.54
C ILE A 288 3.18 -19.34 5.71
N GLN A 289 1.92 -19.31 6.15
CA GLN A 289 0.94 -18.30 5.75
C GLN A 289 1.23 -16.97 6.45
N PHE A 290 1.23 -15.86 5.71
CA PHE A 290 1.06 -14.52 6.28
C PHE A 290 0.19 -13.64 5.39
N ASN A 291 -0.84 -13.05 5.99
CA ASN A 291 -1.66 -12.01 5.37
C ASN A 291 -0.89 -10.68 5.31
N TYR A 292 -1.04 -9.97 4.20
CA TYR A 292 -0.49 -8.63 4.01
C TYR A 292 -1.49 -7.56 4.49
N GLN A 293 -1.37 -7.17 5.75
CA GLN A 293 -1.54 -5.76 6.11
C GLN A 293 -0.18 -5.06 5.96
N ILE A 294 -0.15 -3.73 5.82
CA ILE A 294 1.09 -2.96 5.63
C ILE A 294 1.84 -2.88 6.97
N ASN A 295 2.47 -3.98 7.34
CA ASN A 295 3.25 -4.08 8.56
C ASN A 295 4.53 -3.26 8.41
N ALA A 296 4.66 -2.17 9.18
CA ALA A 296 5.89 -1.36 9.28
C ALA A 296 7.08 -2.09 9.93
N ASP A 297 6.90 -3.37 10.25
CA ASP A 297 7.84 -4.25 10.93
C ASP A 297 9.05 -4.61 10.06
N LEU A 298 10.19 -4.01 10.42
CA LEU A 298 11.42 -4.04 9.63
C LEU A 298 11.98 -5.46 9.45
N ILE A 299 11.88 -6.31 10.47
CA ILE A 299 12.49 -7.65 10.45
C ILE A 299 11.77 -8.56 9.45
N THR A 300 10.44 -8.53 9.42
CA THR A 300 9.65 -9.23 8.39
C THR A 300 9.94 -8.71 7.00
N ASN A 301 10.09 -7.39 6.85
CA ASN A 301 10.26 -6.76 5.54
C ASN A 301 11.67 -6.96 4.96
N ILE A 302 12.73 -7.03 5.78
CA ILE A 302 14.12 -7.22 5.34
C ILE A 302 14.49 -8.70 5.11
N TYR A 303 13.60 -9.65 5.45
CA TYR A 303 13.86 -11.09 5.30
C TYR A 303 14.30 -11.51 3.89
N SER A 304 13.74 -10.92 2.84
CA SER A 304 14.14 -11.21 1.45
C SER A 304 15.57 -10.73 1.13
N GLN A 305 16.00 -9.58 1.64
CA GLN A 305 17.40 -9.13 1.54
C GLN A 305 18.37 -10.06 2.28
N LEU A 306 18.01 -10.55 3.47
CA LEU A 306 18.84 -11.49 4.22
C LEU A 306 19.06 -12.79 3.43
N ILE A 307 18.00 -13.33 2.82
CA ILE A 307 18.10 -14.48 1.92
C ILE A 307 19.02 -14.19 0.72
N GLN A 308 18.91 -13.01 0.09
CA GLN A 308 19.78 -12.64 -1.04
C GLN A 308 21.27 -12.63 -0.65
N VAL A 309 21.61 -12.03 0.50
CA VAL A 309 22.99 -11.99 1.01
C VAL A 309 23.50 -13.41 1.30
N ILE A 310 22.68 -14.26 1.92
CA ILE A 310 23.02 -15.66 2.22
C ILE A 310 23.23 -16.47 0.93
N LEU A 311 22.31 -16.38 -0.04
CA LEU A 311 22.41 -17.07 -1.33
C LEU A 311 23.64 -16.63 -2.12
N TYR A 312 23.94 -15.33 -2.15
CA TYR A 312 25.14 -14.83 -2.81
C TYR A 312 26.42 -15.32 -2.12
N PHE A 313 26.48 -15.27 -0.79
CA PHE A 313 27.62 -15.79 -0.03
C PHE A 313 27.84 -17.29 -0.28
N LEU A 314 26.78 -18.09 -0.25
CA LEU A 314 26.82 -19.50 -0.63
C LEU A 314 27.34 -19.69 -2.07
N SER A 315 26.91 -18.85 -3.02
CA SER A 315 27.39 -18.92 -4.40
C SER A 315 28.89 -18.64 -4.52
N LEU A 316 29.43 -17.68 -3.75
CA LEU A 316 30.88 -17.42 -3.67
C LEU A 316 31.66 -18.56 -3.03
N VAL A 317 31.13 -19.19 -1.97
CA VAL A 317 31.75 -20.36 -1.34
C VAL A 317 31.79 -21.53 -2.32
N LEU A 318 30.69 -21.80 -3.02
CA LEU A 318 30.62 -22.82 -4.07
C LEU A 318 31.60 -22.53 -5.21
N LEU A 319 31.73 -21.27 -5.65
CA LEU A 319 32.69 -20.86 -6.68
C LEU A 319 34.14 -21.11 -6.24
N LYS A 320 34.48 -20.76 -4.98
CA LYS A 320 35.81 -21.02 -4.40
C LYS A 320 36.10 -22.52 -4.27
N ILE A 321 35.11 -23.34 -3.89
CA ILE A 321 35.22 -24.80 -3.84
C ILE A 321 35.43 -25.37 -5.25
N TYR A 322 34.62 -24.96 -6.23
CA TYR A 322 34.74 -25.36 -7.64
C TYR A 322 36.15 -25.07 -8.18
N LEU A 323 36.66 -23.86 -8.00
CA LEU A 323 37.99 -23.47 -8.46
C LEU A 323 39.10 -24.29 -7.79
N LYS A 324 39.01 -24.51 -6.47
CA LYS A 324 39.97 -25.34 -5.73
C LYS A 324 39.94 -26.79 -6.20
N PHE A 325 38.75 -27.32 -6.51
CA PHE A 325 38.58 -28.66 -7.07
C PHE A 325 39.15 -28.77 -8.49
N CYS A 326 38.79 -27.86 -9.40
CA CYS A 326 39.30 -27.84 -10.77
C CYS A 326 40.82 -27.65 -10.84
N LEU A 327 41.40 -26.75 -10.04
CA LEU A 327 42.86 -26.60 -9.94
C LEU A 327 43.53 -27.87 -9.40
N LYS A 328 42.97 -28.47 -8.34
CA LYS A 328 43.54 -29.67 -7.70
C LYS A 328 43.33 -30.98 -8.48
N PHE A 329 42.37 -31.04 -9.41
CA PHE A 329 42.05 -32.28 -10.15
C PHE A 329 42.36 -32.17 -11.64
N CYS A 330 41.81 -31.18 -12.33
CA CYS A 330 41.89 -31.03 -13.79
C CYS A 330 43.25 -30.51 -14.30
N PHE A 331 44.10 -29.94 -13.44
CA PHE A 331 45.45 -29.47 -13.82
C PHE A 331 46.57 -30.21 -13.08
N THR A 332 46.29 -31.44 -12.63
CA THR A 332 47.34 -32.36 -12.17
C THR A 332 48.13 -32.94 -13.34
N THR A 333 49.39 -33.25 -13.10
CA THR A 333 50.25 -33.98 -14.04
C THR A 333 49.62 -35.30 -14.50
N TYR A 334 48.92 -36.00 -13.59
CA TYR A 334 48.17 -37.22 -13.90
C TYR A 334 47.01 -37.00 -14.89
N PHE A 335 46.20 -35.96 -14.70
CA PHE A 335 45.07 -35.67 -15.61
C PHE A 335 45.57 -35.24 -17.01
N ILE A 336 46.65 -34.44 -17.07
CA ILE A 336 47.31 -34.08 -18.33
C ILE A 336 47.85 -35.33 -19.03
N TYR A 337 48.48 -36.26 -18.30
CA TYR A 337 48.92 -37.55 -18.84
C TYR A 337 47.75 -38.41 -19.35
N PHE A 338 46.62 -38.46 -18.63
CA PHE A 338 45.42 -39.20 -19.06
C PHE A 338 44.85 -38.64 -20.38
N ILE A 339 44.79 -37.31 -20.53
CA ILE A 339 44.39 -36.66 -21.80
C ILE A 339 45.36 -37.02 -22.93
N ARG A 340 46.69 -36.95 -22.69
CA ARG A 340 47.71 -37.35 -23.67
C ARG A 340 47.51 -38.81 -24.13
N LYS A 341 47.12 -39.72 -23.23
CA LYS A 341 46.91 -41.15 -23.54
C LYS A 341 45.72 -41.42 -24.48
N GLN A 342 44.64 -40.64 -24.41
CA GLN A 342 43.44 -40.90 -25.24
C GLN A 342 43.57 -40.52 -26.72
N LYS A 343 44.55 -39.69 -27.11
CA LYS A 343 44.79 -39.23 -28.51
C LYS A 343 43.56 -38.60 -29.24
N SER A 344 42.48 -38.28 -28.53
CA SER A 344 41.25 -37.75 -29.14
C SER A 344 41.23 -36.22 -29.24
N LYS A 345 41.03 -35.71 -30.46
CA LYS A 345 40.88 -34.28 -30.74
C LYS A 345 39.66 -33.63 -30.07
N THR A 346 38.64 -34.41 -29.69
CA THR A 346 37.48 -33.86 -28.96
C THR A 346 37.82 -33.61 -27.49
N PHE A 347 38.54 -34.53 -26.84
CA PHE A 347 39.04 -34.35 -25.48
C PHE A 347 40.08 -33.22 -25.38
N GLU A 348 41.01 -33.10 -26.35
CA GLU A 348 41.96 -31.97 -26.43
C GLU A 348 41.21 -30.62 -26.44
N ARG A 349 40.17 -30.48 -27.30
CA ARG A 349 39.33 -29.28 -27.35
C ARG A 349 38.54 -29.01 -26.08
N LEU A 350 38.01 -30.05 -25.43
CA LEU A 350 37.24 -29.93 -24.19
C LEU A 350 38.14 -29.47 -23.03
N ALA A 351 39.34 -30.04 -22.91
CA ALA A 351 40.34 -29.63 -21.91
C ALA A 351 40.80 -28.18 -22.10
N ILE A 352 41.05 -27.75 -23.35
CA ILE A 352 41.40 -26.35 -23.66
C ILE A 352 40.26 -25.40 -23.27
N LYS A 353 38.99 -25.76 -23.55
CA LYS A 353 37.83 -24.96 -23.11
C LYS A 353 37.70 -24.90 -21.59
N LEU A 354 37.91 -26.02 -20.88
CA LEU A 354 37.90 -26.06 -19.41
C LEU A 354 39.04 -25.23 -18.79
N TYR A 355 40.22 -25.21 -19.42
CA TYR A 355 41.31 -24.32 -19.00
C TYR A 355 40.96 -22.85 -19.21
N GLN A 356 40.46 -22.47 -20.38
CA GLN A 356 40.03 -21.10 -20.67
C GLN A 356 38.89 -20.64 -19.73
N PHE A 357 37.95 -21.52 -19.41
CA PHE A 357 36.87 -21.25 -18.48
C PHE A 357 37.38 -21.07 -17.04
N ASN A 358 38.25 -21.95 -16.56
CA ASN A 358 38.86 -21.79 -15.23
C ASN A 358 39.74 -20.53 -15.14
N GLN A 359 40.51 -20.20 -16.18
CA GLN A 359 41.30 -18.97 -16.22
C GLN A 359 40.41 -17.71 -16.23
N TYR A 360 39.26 -17.76 -16.91
CA TYR A 360 38.25 -16.70 -16.85
C TYR A 360 37.67 -16.54 -15.44
N ILE A 361 37.31 -17.64 -14.77
CA ILE A 361 36.77 -17.60 -13.40
C ILE A 361 37.85 -17.22 -12.37
N GLN A 362 39.13 -17.57 -12.56
CA GLN A 362 40.20 -17.12 -11.67
C GLN A 362 40.30 -15.58 -11.59
N ASN A 363 40.00 -14.86 -12.67
CA ASN A 363 39.94 -13.40 -12.64
C ASN A 363 38.83 -12.86 -11.71
N TYR A 364 37.79 -13.66 -11.41
CA TYR A 364 36.74 -13.35 -10.43
C TYR A 364 37.09 -13.80 -8.99
N GLN A 365 38.30 -14.31 -8.71
CA GLN A 365 38.69 -14.64 -7.32
C GLN A 365 39.10 -13.40 -6.49
N ASN A 366 39.57 -12.34 -7.15
CA ASN A 366 40.05 -11.12 -6.51
C ASN A 366 38.92 -10.11 -6.25
N PHE A 367 37.78 -10.57 -5.69
CA PHE A 367 36.78 -9.65 -5.16
C PHE A 367 37.18 -9.19 -3.76
N ASP A 368 37.41 -7.88 -3.63
CA ASP A 368 37.51 -7.23 -2.33
C ASP A 368 36.17 -7.35 -1.58
N ASN A 369 36.19 -7.96 -0.40
CA ASN A 369 35.01 -8.12 0.46
C ASN A 369 34.32 -6.76 0.75
N LEU A 370 35.08 -5.66 0.76
CA LEU A 370 34.58 -4.32 1.01
C LEU A 370 33.83 -3.76 -0.21
N GLU A 371 34.32 -4.03 -1.42
CA GLU A 371 33.65 -3.64 -2.67
C GLU A 371 32.35 -4.44 -2.87
N PHE A 372 32.31 -5.69 -2.41
CA PHE A 372 31.08 -6.48 -2.33
C PHE A 372 30.00 -5.81 -1.45
N ILE A 373 30.36 -5.38 -0.23
CA ILE A 373 29.42 -4.71 0.70
C ILE A 373 28.83 -3.44 0.07
N ILE A 374 29.67 -2.65 -0.62
CA ILE A 374 29.22 -1.43 -1.31
C ILE A 374 28.27 -1.75 -2.47
N ASN A 375 28.57 -2.73 -3.31
CA ASN A 375 27.68 -3.12 -4.41
C ASN A 375 26.35 -3.69 -3.91
N CYS A 376 26.34 -4.46 -2.82
CA CYS A 376 25.12 -4.90 -2.15
C CYS A 376 24.29 -3.73 -1.60
N TYR A 377 24.95 -2.71 -1.02
CA TYR A 377 24.28 -1.49 -0.57
C TYR A 377 23.65 -0.74 -1.75
N TYR A 378 24.38 -0.53 -2.85
CA TYR A 378 23.87 0.17 -4.04
C TYR A 378 22.64 -0.53 -4.67
N ALA A 379 22.69 -1.85 -4.83
CA ALA A 379 21.60 -2.64 -5.44
C ALA A 379 20.35 -2.78 -4.56
N ASN A 380 20.49 -2.55 -3.24
CA ASN A 380 19.38 -2.56 -2.28
C ASN A 380 18.98 -1.17 -1.79
N ALA A 381 19.62 -0.10 -2.30
CA ALA A 381 19.48 1.25 -1.76
C ALA A 381 18.03 1.74 -1.76
N TRP A 382 17.27 1.45 -2.82
CA TRP A 382 15.83 1.77 -2.92
C TRP A 382 15.02 1.08 -1.81
N ASP A 383 15.03 -0.25 -1.78
CA ASP A 383 14.15 -1.05 -0.92
C ASP A 383 14.54 -0.99 0.57
N LEU A 384 15.84 -0.91 0.88
CA LEU A 384 16.29 -0.67 2.25
C LEU A 384 15.99 0.76 2.72
N SER A 385 16.15 1.80 1.88
CA SER A 385 15.71 3.16 2.23
C SER A 385 14.24 3.16 2.60
N PHE A 386 13.40 2.54 1.76
CA PHE A 386 11.94 2.55 1.94
C PHE A 386 11.54 1.85 3.23
N LYS A 387 12.04 0.63 3.45
CA LYS A 387 11.75 -0.15 4.67
C LYS A 387 12.25 0.51 5.94
N VAL A 388 13.47 1.06 5.94
CA VAL A 388 14.06 1.74 7.11
C VAL A 388 13.32 3.04 7.44
N LEU A 389 13.03 3.87 6.44
CA LEU A 389 12.33 5.14 6.66
C LEU A 389 10.87 4.90 7.11
N LEU A 390 10.17 3.94 6.50
CA LEU A 390 8.79 3.59 6.85
C LEU A 390 8.70 3.03 8.29
N TYR A 391 9.67 2.20 8.69
CA TYR A 391 9.81 1.76 10.08
C TYR A 391 9.99 2.93 11.05
N LEU A 392 10.90 3.88 10.72
CA LEU A 392 11.23 5.00 11.58
C LEU A 392 10.09 6.02 11.73
N THR A 393 9.18 6.12 10.76
CA THR A 393 8.05 7.06 10.82
C THR A 393 6.79 6.46 11.43
N PHE A 394 6.48 5.17 11.20
CA PHE A 394 5.18 4.61 11.55
C PHE A 394 5.18 3.54 12.65
N ASN A 395 6.33 3.04 13.11
CA ASN A 395 6.33 1.92 14.04
C ASN A 395 6.24 2.33 15.52
N GLN A 396 5.14 1.94 16.18
CA GLN A 396 4.91 2.12 17.63
C GLN A 396 5.19 0.84 18.46
N GLN A 397 5.89 -0.16 17.91
CA GLN A 397 6.21 -1.40 18.63
C GLN A 397 7.16 -1.17 19.82
N SER A 398 6.86 -1.79 20.96
CA SER A 398 7.74 -1.85 22.14
C SER A 398 8.47 -3.19 22.25
N GLY A 399 9.55 -3.24 23.05
CA GLY A 399 10.27 -4.47 23.37
C GLY A 399 11.44 -4.83 22.44
N ILE A 400 11.91 -6.08 22.56
CA ILE A 400 13.18 -6.58 21.98
C ILE A 400 13.23 -6.44 20.44
N ARG A 401 12.08 -6.56 19.76
CA ARG A 401 11.98 -6.48 18.31
C ARG A 401 12.27 -5.06 17.77
N ASN A 402 11.82 -4.03 18.50
CA ASN A 402 12.12 -2.64 18.21
C ASN A 402 13.63 -2.37 18.38
N PHE A 403 14.23 -2.86 19.47
CA PHE A 403 15.68 -2.73 19.72
C PHE A 403 16.53 -3.32 18.58
N PHE A 404 16.25 -4.55 18.13
CA PHE A 404 16.97 -5.13 16.98
C PHE A 404 16.75 -4.36 15.68
N SER A 405 15.53 -3.89 15.44
CA SER A 405 15.21 -3.11 14.24
C SER A 405 15.93 -1.76 14.23
N GLN A 406 16.01 -1.07 15.38
CA GLN A 406 16.81 0.15 15.53
C GLN A 406 18.29 -0.09 15.25
N ILE A 407 18.87 -1.21 15.71
CA ILE A 407 20.26 -1.59 15.37
C ILE A 407 20.43 -1.73 13.85
N VAL A 408 19.48 -2.38 13.16
CA VAL A 408 19.51 -2.52 11.69
C VAL A 408 19.44 -1.15 11.00
N CYS A 409 18.58 -0.24 11.47
CA CYS A 409 18.54 1.15 10.99
C CYS A 409 19.89 1.85 11.19
N SER A 410 20.49 1.78 12.38
CA SER A 410 21.79 2.40 12.67
C SER A 410 22.90 1.83 11.78
N ILE A 411 22.96 0.52 11.58
CA ILE A 411 23.93 -0.13 10.68
C ILE A 411 23.76 0.39 9.25
N TYR A 412 22.52 0.50 8.76
CA TYR A 412 22.23 1.01 7.42
C TYR A 412 22.76 2.45 7.22
N PHE A 413 22.47 3.37 8.14
CA PHE A 413 22.97 4.75 8.04
C PHE A 413 24.49 4.86 8.23
N ILE A 414 25.09 4.08 9.14
CA ILE A 414 26.55 4.05 9.34
C ILE A 414 27.25 3.55 8.06
N LEU A 415 26.71 2.52 7.39
CA LEU A 415 27.22 2.05 6.10
C LEU A 415 27.09 3.12 5.02
N GLY A 416 25.95 3.81 4.94
CA GLY A 416 25.74 4.92 4.00
C GLY A 416 26.76 6.06 4.20
N ILE A 417 26.96 6.50 5.44
CA ILE A 417 27.96 7.52 5.79
C ILE A 417 29.38 7.03 5.46
N PHE A 418 29.71 5.78 5.76
CA PHE A 418 31.02 5.20 5.44
C PHE A 418 31.30 5.19 3.92
N ILE A 419 30.31 4.83 3.10
CA ILE A 419 30.41 4.87 1.63
C ILE A 419 30.61 6.30 1.14
N VAL A 420 29.84 7.26 1.67
CA VAL A 420 29.97 8.68 1.35
C VAL A 420 31.38 9.18 1.67
N VAL A 421 31.87 8.94 2.88
CA VAL A 421 33.21 9.36 3.31
C VAL A 421 34.32 8.67 2.50
N ARG A 422 34.17 7.37 2.14
CA ARG A 422 35.14 6.66 1.28
C ARG A 422 35.26 7.34 -0.08
N ASN A 423 34.14 7.71 -0.72
CA ASN A 423 34.12 8.27 -2.07
C ASN A 423 34.56 9.75 -2.12
N PHE A 424 34.41 10.51 -1.03
CA PHE A 424 34.94 11.88 -0.92
C PHE A 424 36.42 11.94 -0.49
N ARG A 425 36.96 10.87 0.10
CA ARG A 425 38.35 10.86 0.57
C ARG A 425 39.29 10.70 -0.62
N SER A 426 39.95 11.80 -1.00
CA SER A 426 41.08 11.82 -1.94
C SER A 426 42.05 10.67 -1.64
N GLN A 427 42.07 9.67 -2.52
CA GLN A 427 43.08 8.63 -2.49
C GLN A 427 44.37 9.23 -3.06
N ASN A 428 45.41 9.35 -2.23
CA ASN A 428 46.68 10.05 -2.54
C ASN A 428 47.60 9.28 -3.51
N THR A 429 47.03 8.62 -4.52
CA THR A 429 47.74 7.84 -5.53
C THR A 429 47.23 8.19 -6.94
N LYS A 430 48.00 7.81 -7.97
CA LYS A 430 47.74 8.11 -9.39
C LYS A 430 46.48 7.40 -9.91
N ILE A 431 45.31 7.91 -9.55
CA ILE A 431 44.01 7.40 -10.01
C ILE A 431 43.59 8.21 -11.24
N ASP A 432 42.98 7.53 -12.20
CA ASP A 432 42.46 8.16 -13.40
C ASP A 432 41.32 9.13 -13.02
N ILE A 433 41.33 10.33 -13.58
CA ILE A 433 40.30 11.36 -13.37
C ILE A 433 38.91 10.78 -13.70
N LYS A 434 38.85 9.84 -14.65
CA LYS A 434 37.64 9.12 -15.00
C LYS A 434 37.08 8.27 -13.85
N GLU A 435 37.93 7.53 -13.15
CA GLU A 435 37.54 6.60 -12.08
C GLU A 435 37.00 7.35 -10.85
N LEU A 436 37.62 8.49 -10.50
CA LEU A 436 37.10 9.41 -9.49
C LEU A 436 35.73 9.98 -9.87
N ARG A 437 35.53 10.34 -11.14
CA ARG A 437 34.25 10.87 -11.63
C ARG A 437 33.14 9.83 -11.60
N ASP A 438 33.45 8.58 -11.98
CA ASP A 438 32.51 7.47 -11.93
C ASP A 438 32.12 7.13 -10.46
N GLN A 439 33.05 7.18 -9.50
CA GLN A 439 32.77 7.03 -8.06
C GLN A 439 31.86 8.14 -7.49
N GLN A 440 32.13 9.39 -7.86
CA GLN A 440 31.30 10.54 -7.46
C GLN A 440 29.88 10.46 -8.05
N HIS A 441 29.73 9.97 -9.27
CA HIS A 441 28.42 9.76 -9.90
C HIS A 441 27.57 8.72 -9.14
N GLN A 442 28.16 7.60 -8.71
CA GLN A 442 27.45 6.59 -7.91
C GLN A 442 26.94 7.15 -6.57
N LEU A 443 27.71 8.03 -5.93
CA LEU A 443 27.30 8.72 -4.71
C LEU A 443 26.08 9.61 -4.92
N ILE A 444 26.03 10.35 -6.03
CA ILE A 444 24.88 11.20 -6.39
C ILE A 444 23.63 10.35 -6.69
N ILE A 445 23.80 9.20 -7.35
CA ILE A 445 22.70 8.24 -7.55
C ILE A 445 22.13 7.76 -6.21
N VAL A 446 22.97 7.37 -5.24
CA VAL A 446 22.50 6.96 -3.91
C VAL A 446 21.77 8.08 -3.19
N LEU A 447 22.31 9.30 -3.20
CA LEU A 447 21.64 10.46 -2.61
C LEU A 447 20.28 10.70 -3.26
N LYS A 448 20.17 10.63 -4.59
CA LYS A 448 18.89 10.74 -5.31
C LYS A 448 17.89 9.65 -4.90
N LYS A 449 18.31 8.39 -4.77
CA LYS A 449 17.45 7.29 -4.29
C LYS A 449 16.92 7.61 -2.89
N PHE A 450 17.81 8.01 -1.98
CA PHE A 450 17.45 8.32 -0.60
C PHE A 450 16.52 9.54 -0.51
N THR A 451 16.80 10.65 -1.20
CA THR A 451 15.93 11.84 -1.18
C THR A 451 14.55 11.56 -1.76
N PHE A 452 14.46 10.80 -2.87
CA PHE A 452 13.19 10.42 -3.46
C PHE A 452 12.32 9.62 -2.48
N VAL A 453 12.90 8.61 -1.84
CA VAL A 453 12.18 7.78 -0.85
C VAL A 453 11.85 8.57 0.42
N LEU A 454 12.73 9.47 0.87
CA LEU A 454 12.46 10.36 2.00
C LEU A 454 11.25 11.26 1.71
N ILE A 455 11.13 11.81 0.50
CA ILE A 455 9.97 12.63 0.10
C ILE A 455 8.69 11.77 0.03
N LEU A 456 8.76 10.54 -0.49
CA LEU A 456 7.63 9.60 -0.51
C LEU A 456 7.06 9.29 0.89
N ILE A 457 7.89 9.32 1.92
CA ILE A 457 7.50 8.91 3.28
C ILE A 457 7.23 10.12 4.17
N ALA A 458 8.06 11.16 4.12
CA ALA A 458 7.91 12.34 4.98
C ALA A 458 6.75 13.25 4.57
N MET A 459 6.35 13.26 3.28
CA MET A 459 5.30 14.14 2.76
C MET A 459 3.98 13.39 2.48
N GLN A 460 3.72 12.27 3.16
CA GLN A 460 2.49 11.49 2.92
C GLN A 460 1.21 12.29 3.17
N ASP A 461 1.18 13.16 4.18
CA ASP A 461 -0.02 13.96 4.49
C ASP A 461 -0.31 15.07 3.46
N CYS A 462 0.65 15.42 2.58
CA CYS A 462 0.52 16.52 1.62
C CYS A 462 0.94 16.11 0.20
N SER A 463 -0.02 15.62 -0.58
CA SER A 463 0.11 15.16 -1.97
C SER A 463 0.71 16.19 -2.93
N ILE A 464 0.34 17.47 -2.78
CA ILE A 464 0.86 18.59 -3.58
C ILE A 464 2.35 18.79 -3.31
N ALA A 465 2.73 18.96 -2.04
CA ALA A 465 4.12 19.17 -1.64
C ALA A 465 5.00 17.97 -2.04
N GLN A 466 4.50 16.74 -1.86
CA GLN A 466 5.16 15.53 -2.30
C GLN A 466 5.44 15.55 -3.81
N SER A 467 4.42 15.81 -4.64
CA SER A 467 4.56 15.82 -6.11
C SER A 467 5.57 16.87 -6.59
N ILE A 468 5.53 18.08 -6.02
CA ILE A 468 6.48 19.16 -6.35
C ILE A 468 7.90 18.80 -5.90
N MET A 469 8.08 18.26 -4.69
CA MET A 469 9.39 17.90 -4.16
C MET A 469 10.03 16.73 -4.92
N LEU A 470 9.26 15.73 -5.36
CA LEU A 470 9.76 14.64 -6.20
C LEU A 470 10.24 15.16 -7.56
N SER A 471 9.45 16.01 -8.21
CA SER A 471 9.83 16.70 -9.45
C SER A 471 11.09 17.55 -9.27
N PHE A 472 11.16 18.34 -8.19
CA PHE A 472 12.32 19.16 -7.89
C PHE A 472 13.58 18.31 -7.65
N SER A 473 13.47 17.22 -6.90
CA SER A 473 14.61 16.31 -6.64
C SER A 473 15.13 15.65 -7.92
N THR A 474 14.27 15.30 -8.88
CA THR A 474 14.70 14.73 -10.18
C THR A 474 15.27 15.80 -11.12
N CYS A 475 14.71 17.01 -11.13
CA CYS A 475 15.28 18.17 -11.84
C CYS A 475 16.69 18.52 -11.32
N MET A 476 16.88 18.58 -10.00
CA MET A 476 18.19 18.85 -9.38
C MET A 476 19.23 17.80 -9.77
N TYR A 477 18.86 16.51 -9.81
CA TYR A 477 19.73 15.43 -10.26
C TYR A 477 20.21 15.61 -11.71
N ILE A 478 19.31 15.95 -12.64
CA ILE A 478 19.70 16.29 -14.03
C ILE A 478 20.64 17.51 -14.03
N GLY A 479 20.32 18.56 -13.26
CA GLY A 479 21.13 19.76 -13.15
C GLY A 479 22.57 19.46 -12.72
N PHE A 480 22.77 18.66 -11.67
CA PHE A 480 24.09 18.23 -11.23
C PHE A 480 24.87 17.46 -12.31
N ILE A 481 24.21 16.54 -13.03
CA ILE A 481 24.83 15.79 -14.13
C ILE A 481 25.27 16.73 -15.26
N MET A 482 24.45 17.70 -15.63
CA MET A 482 24.75 18.65 -16.71
C MET A 482 25.87 19.63 -16.35
N ILE A 483 25.87 20.15 -15.12
CA ILE A 483 26.88 21.12 -14.64
C ILE A 483 28.27 20.44 -14.55
N ILE A 484 28.35 19.29 -13.89
CA ILE A 484 29.62 18.63 -13.57
C ILE A 484 30.08 17.70 -14.72
N LYS A 485 29.20 17.39 -15.67
CA LYS A 485 29.46 16.51 -16.83
C LYS A 485 29.97 15.14 -16.39
N PHE A 486 29.24 14.46 -15.50
CA PHE A 486 29.60 13.14 -15.00
C PHE A 486 29.65 12.06 -16.10
N THR A 487 28.74 12.12 -17.08
CA THR A 487 28.64 11.14 -18.17
C THR A 487 29.88 11.15 -19.07
N ASN A 488 30.38 9.95 -19.39
CA ASN A 488 31.52 9.75 -20.28
C ASN A 488 31.13 9.91 -21.76
N THR A 489 29.91 9.52 -22.13
CA THR A 489 29.42 9.58 -23.52
C THR A 489 28.10 10.34 -23.67
N LYS A 490 27.85 10.87 -24.88
CA LYS A 490 26.54 11.49 -25.22
C LYS A 490 25.39 10.48 -25.13
N LEU A 491 25.67 9.19 -25.37
CA LEU A 491 24.67 8.12 -25.31
C LEU A 491 24.20 7.86 -23.87
N GLU A 492 25.12 7.82 -22.90
CA GLU A 492 24.79 7.75 -21.46
C GLU A 492 23.90 8.92 -21.03
N LEU A 493 24.25 10.15 -21.44
CA LEU A 493 23.44 11.33 -21.11
C LEU A 493 22.04 11.26 -21.74
N MET A 494 21.93 10.85 -23.00
CA MET A 494 20.63 10.64 -23.66
C MET A 494 19.80 9.56 -22.95
N ASN A 495 20.43 8.48 -22.49
CA ASN A 495 19.77 7.41 -21.76
C ASN A 495 19.20 7.91 -20.42
N ILE A 496 19.99 8.64 -19.64
CA ILE A 496 19.52 9.24 -18.37
C ILE A 496 18.37 10.22 -18.64
N LEU A 497 18.54 11.16 -19.58
CA LEU A 497 17.49 12.13 -19.92
C LEU A 497 16.20 11.46 -20.40
N SER A 498 16.30 10.35 -21.15
CA SER A 498 15.12 9.61 -21.61
C SER A 498 14.29 9.01 -20.47
N VAL A 499 14.90 8.74 -19.31
CA VAL A 499 14.21 8.22 -18.11
C VAL A 499 13.73 9.36 -17.22
N GLU A 500 14.60 10.31 -16.90
CA GLU A 500 14.31 11.34 -15.90
C GLU A 500 13.28 12.37 -16.40
N ILE A 501 13.30 12.76 -17.68
CA ILE A 501 12.36 13.75 -18.22
C ILE A 501 10.90 13.23 -18.16
N PRO A 502 10.57 12.01 -18.61
CA PRO A 502 9.22 11.47 -18.44
C PRO A 502 8.80 11.30 -16.98
N VAL A 503 9.72 11.02 -16.05
CA VAL A 503 9.40 10.96 -14.62
C VAL A 503 9.12 12.36 -14.04
N ILE A 504 9.89 13.38 -14.42
CA ILE A 504 9.59 14.78 -14.07
C ILE A 504 8.19 15.16 -14.55
N LEU A 505 7.86 14.87 -15.82
CA LEU A 505 6.53 15.12 -16.37
C LEU A 505 5.45 14.34 -15.59
N PHE A 506 5.65 13.04 -15.36
CA PHE A 506 4.74 12.21 -14.58
C PHE A 506 4.46 12.80 -13.18
N THR A 507 5.50 13.15 -12.43
CA THR A 507 5.39 13.72 -11.08
C THR A 507 4.73 15.11 -11.05
N LEU A 508 4.97 15.95 -12.06
CA LEU A 508 4.26 17.23 -12.19
C LEU A 508 2.79 17.06 -12.55
N ILE A 509 2.47 16.11 -13.43
CA ILE A 509 1.08 15.86 -13.84
C ILE A 509 0.23 15.30 -12.69
N ASN A 510 0.83 14.59 -11.72
CA ASN A 510 0.14 14.11 -10.51
C ASN A 510 -0.53 15.23 -9.69
N LEU A 511 -0.13 16.50 -9.88
CA LEU A 511 -0.83 17.65 -9.30
C LEU A 511 -2.30 17.73 -9.72
N SER A 512 -2.66 17.25 -10.90
CA SER A 512 -4.06 17.21 -11.36
C SER A 512 -4.97 16.24 -10.57
N PHE A 513 -4.39 15.30 -9.83
CA PHE A 513 -5.12 14.33 -8.99
C PHE A 513 -4.97 14.60 -7.49
N CYS A 514 -4.35 15.72 -7.11
CA CYS A 514 -4.35 16.17 -5.73
C CYS A 514 -5.75 16.72 -5.40
N LYS A 515 -6.30 16.41 -4.22
CA LYS A 515 -7.68 16.73 -3.81
C LYS A 515 -8.12 18.16 -4.14
N ASP A 516 -7.27 19.14 -3.87
CA ASP A 516 -7.57 20.57 -4.08
C ASP A 516 -7.68 20.95 -5.58
N PHE A 517 -6.96 20.25 -6.46
CA PHE A 517 -6.93 20.49 -7.90
C PHE A 517 -7.89 19.60 -8.69
N ASN A 518 -8.19 18.39 -8.20
CA ASN A 518 -9.04 17.41 -8.89
C ASN A 518 -10.41 18.01 -9.29
N ASN A 519 -10.99 18.82 -8.40
CA ASN A 519 -12.27 19.52 -8.58
C ASN A 519 -12.29 20.53 -9.76
N HIS A 520 -11.13 20.92 -10.31
CA HIS A 520 -11.04 21.83 -11.45
C HIS A 520 -11.11 21.13 -12.81
N PHE A 521 -11.01 19.80 -12.84
CA PHE A 521 -11.00 19.00 -14.07
C PHE A 521 -12.28 18.19 -14.22
N THR A 522 -12.77 18.05 -15.45
CA THR A 522 -13.87 17.11 -15.72
C THR A 522 -13.36 15.67 -15.70
N HIS A 523 -14.24 14.70 -15.41
CA HIS A 523 -13.86 13.29 -15.36
C HIS A 523 -13.18 12.78 -16.65
N ASP A 524 -13.67 13.20 -17.82
CA ASP A 524 -13.08 12.88 -19.13
C ASP A 524 -11.72 13.58 -19.37
N GLN A 525 -11.45 14.73 -18.73
CA GLN A 525 -10.10 15.30 -18.68
C GLN A 525 -9.16 14.45 -17.79
N ILE A 526 -9.60 14.09 -16.58
CA ILE A 526 -8.84 13.25 -15.64
C ILE A 526 -8.42 11.91 -16.27
N ILE A 527 -9.34 11.22 -16.96
CA ILE A 527 -9.04 9.98 -17.71
C ILE A 527 -7.99 10.22 -18.80
N ARG A 528 -8.13 11.27 -19.61
CA ARG A 528 -7.16 11.61 -20.67
C ARG A 528 -5.77 11.93 -20.11
N ILE A 529 -5.71 12.61 -18.97
CA ILE A 529 -4.44 12.89 -18.27
C ILE A 529 -3.79 11.59 -17.80
N GLY A 530 -4.57 10.65 -17.24
CA GLY A 530 -4.08 9.32 -16.88
C GLY A 530 -3.47 8.54 -18.06
N PHE A 531 -4.12 8.57 -19.23
CA PHE A 531 -3.55 7.95 -20.44
C PHE A 531 -2.26 8.63 -20.93
N LEU A 532 -2.18 9.96 -20.84
CA LEU A 532 -0.98 10.72 -21.18
C LEU A 532 0.20 10.31 -20.28
N GLN A 533 -0.03 10.14 -18.98
CA GLN A 533 0.98 9.67 -18.04
C GLN A 533 1.45 8.25 -18.32
N ILE A 534 0.54 7.31 -18.64
CA ILE A 534 0.92 5.96 -19.07
C ILE A 534 1.86 6.05 -20.28
N GLY A 535 1.53 6.91 -21.26
CA GLY A 535 2.37 7.21 -22.41
C GLY A 535 3.77 7.73 -22.01
N CYS A 536 3.86 8.69 -21.09
CA CYS A 536 5.14 9.18 -20.57
C CYS A 536 5.98 8.05 -19.94
N LEU A 537 5.38 7.22 -19.08
CA LEU A 537 6.10 6.13 -18.42
C LEU A 537 6.63 5.10 -19.43
N ILE A 538 5.81 4.72 -20.42
CA ILE A 538 6.21 3.81 -21.51
C ILE A 538 7.36 4.40 -22.33
N LEU A 539 7.28 5.67 -22.72
CA LEU A 539 8.34 6.36 -23.46
C LEU A 539 9.68 6.34 -22.70
N GLY A 540 9.66 6.51 -21.38
CA GLY A 540 10.88 6.48 -20.56
C GLY A 540 11.56 5.11 -20.46
N LEU A 541 10.85 4.01 -20.74
CA LEU A 541 11.43 2.66 -20.80
C LEU A 541 12.09 2.35 -22.17
N LEU A 542 11.69 3.05 -23.24
CA LEU A 542 12.21 2.78 -24.59
C LEU A 542 13.68 3.16 -24.75
N GLY A 543 14.13 4.27 -24.15
CA GLY A 543 15.54 4.70 -24.20
C GLY A 543 16.50 3.66 -23.61
N PRO A 544 16.30 3.21 -22.37
CA PRO A 544 17.06 2.12 -21.76
C PRO A 544 17.02 0.83 -22.57
N LEU A 545 15.87 0.46 -23.15
CA LEU A 545 15.75 -0.72 -23.99
C LEU A 545 16.60 -0.61 -25.26
N ILE A 546 16.57 0.53 -25.96
CA ILE A 546 17.42 0.80 -27.13
C ILE A 546 18.90 0.72 -26.74
N ASN A 547 19.28 1.28 -25.59
CA ASN A 547 20.64 1.23 -25.09
C ASN A 547 21.09 -0.22 -24.78
N CYS A 548 20.23 -1.02 -24.15
CA CYS A 548 20.47 -2.45 -23.89
C CYS A 548 20.69 -3.23 -25.19
N VAL A 549 19.82 -3.02 -26.20
CA VAL A 549 19.93 -3.65 -27.53
C VAL A 549 21.25 -3.25 -28.22
N TYR A 550 21.64 -1.98 -28.16
CA TYR A 550 22.90 -1.49 -28.73
C TYR A 550 24.13 -2.15 -28.07
N HIS A 551 24.18 -2.18 -26.74
CA HIS A 551 25.28 -2.82 -26.00
C HIS A 551 25.33 -4.33 -26.24
N PHE A 552 24.17 -5.00 -26.24
CA PHE A 552 24.05 -6.42 -26.55
C PHE A 552 24.56 -6.74 -27.96
N TYR A 553 24.13 -6.00 -28.97
CA TYR A 553 24.59 -6.15 -30.36
C TYR A 553 26.12 -6.01 -30.47
N ASN A 554 26.71 -5.02 -29.80
CA ASN A 554 28.16 -4.82 -29.79
C ASN A 554 28.91 -5.96 -29.08
N LYS A 555 28.43 -6.44 -27.92
CA LYS A 555 28.98 -7.63 -27.25
C LYS A 555 28.88 -8.88 -28.13
N PHE A 556 27.73 -9.10 -28.77
CA PHE A 556 27.49 -10.23 -29.65
C PHE A 556 28.42 -10.20 -30.87
N LYS A 557 28.60 -9.03 -31.49
CA LYS A 557 29.54 -8.81 -32.61
C LYS A 557 30.99 -9.12 -32.21
N LEU A 558 31.43 -8.73 -31.02
CA LEU A 558 32.74 -9.08 -30.47
C LEU A 558 32.87 -10.60 -30.25
N PHE A 559 31.87 -11.23 -29.65
CA PHE A 559 31.84 -12.67 -29.40
C PHE A 559 31.87 -13.50 -30.69
N TYR A 560 31.08 -13.11 -31.69
CA TYR A 560 31.08 -13.70 -33.03
C TYR A 560 32.46 -13.57 -33.71
N ASN A 561 33.12 -12.42 -33.58
CA ASN A 561 34.48 -12.21 -34.09
C ASN A 561 35.56 -13.02 -33.35
N ILE A 562 35.31 -13.45 -32.10
CA ILE A 562 36.18 -14.37 -31.34
C ILE A 562 35.94 -15.84 -31.75
N ILE A 563 34.69 -16.20 -32.04
CA ILE A 563 34.33 -17.54 -32.55
C ILE A 563 34.83 -17.75 -33.99
N LYS A 564 34.87 -16.69 -34.80
CA LYS A 564 35.57 -16.71 -36.10
C LYS A 564 37.05 -17.06 -35.87
N PRO A 565 37.57 -18.18 -36.41
CA PRO A 565 38.86 -18.70 -35.97
C PRO A 565 40.03 -17.82 -36.42
N LYS A 566 40.59 -17.02 -35.50
CA LYS A 566 41.98 -16.57 -35.64
C LYS A 566 42.89 -17.79 -35.57
N LYS A 567 43.44 -18.19 -36.72
CA LYS A 567 44.33 -19.34 -36.85
C LYS A 567 45.57 -19.22 -35.95
N SER A 568 46.08 -20.40 -35.55
CA SER A 568 47.39 -20.73 -34.96
C SER A 568 47.75 -20.29 -33.53
N GLU A 569 47.87 -19.00 -33.20
CA GLU A 569 48.78 -18.59 -32.09
C GLU A 569 48.38 -19.06 -30.68
N LYS A 570 47.16 -18.78 -30.21
CA LYS A 570 46.72 -19.21 -28.86
C LYS A 570 46.61 -20.73 -28.71
N ILE A 571 46.33 -21.45 -29.80
CA ILE A 571 46.32 -22.91 -29.79
C ILE A 571 47.74 -23.44 -29.59
N ARG A 572 48.74 -22.80 -30.22
CA ARG A 572 50.15 -23.14 -30.04
C ARG A 572 50.57 -22.97 -28.57
N ALA A 573 50.36 -21.79 -27.96
CA ALA A 573 50.75 -21.55 -26.57
C ALA A 573 50.17 -22.59 -25.57
N VAL A 574 48.88 -22.93 -25.67
CA VAL A 574 48.26 -23.93 -24.78
C VAL A 574 48.71 -25.35 -25.12
N ARG A 575 48.96 -25.65 -26.40
CA ARG A 575 49.51 -26.94 -26.83
C ARG A 575 50.96 -27.10 -26.39
N ASN A 576 51.75 -26.03 -26.34
CA ASN A 576 53.12 -26.05 -25.84
C ASN A 576 53.12 -26.34 -24.33
N ILE A 577 52.28 -25.68 -23.54
CA ILE A 577 52.09 -25.99 -22.10
C ILE A 577 51.60 -27.45 -21.89
N LEU A 578 50.75 -27.97 -22.77
CA LEU A 578 50.21 -29.34 -22.64
C LEU A 578 51.08 -30.44 -23.27
N PHE A 579 52.02 -30.14 -24.17
CA PHE A 579 52.74 -31.13 -25.00
C PHE A 579 54.24 -30.84 -25.27
N GLU A 580 54.77 -29.63 -25.07
CA GLU A 580 56.22 -29.34 -25.19
C GLU A 580 56.94 -29.56 -23.84
N VAL A 581 56.99 -30.82 -23.40
CA VAL A 581 58.12 -31.36 -22.61
C VAL A 581 58.35 -32.79 -23.08
N THR A 582 58.85 -32.91 -24.30
CA THR A 582 59.54 -34.08 -24.88
C THR A 582 60.25 -33.61 -26.16
N ASP A 583 61.51 -33.21 -26.01
CA ASP A 583 62.59 -33.73 -26.85
C ASP A 583 63.42 -34.65 -25.94
#